data_AF-A0A1G6P7X4-F1
#
_entry.id   AF-A0A1G6P7X4-F1
#
_cell.length_a   1.000
_cell.length_b   1.000
_cell.length_c   1.000
_cell.angle_alpha   90.00
_cell.angle_beta   90.00
_cell.angle_gamma   90.00
#
_symmetry.space_group_name_H-M   'P 1'
#
loop_
_entity.id
_entity.type
_entity.pdbx_description
1 polymer ?
#
loop_
_entity_poly.entity_id
_entity_poly.type
_entity_poly.pdbx_seq_one_letter_code
_entity_poly.pdbx_strand_id
1 'polypeptide(L)'
;MAHPGQRRTPPRPAAAGRGRRAGGVAAAVAVAGGVVAVTLGGFGEPRVGDCIEQEAPGSVDTVDCDSSQAQYRVVGTGADEVTAEEFSATSTTLCAGFETAVRALWRGGDRGEGTVYCVEPV
;
A
#
# COMPACT_ATOMS: atom_id res chain seq x y z
N MET A 1 29.28 21.48 24.88
CA MET A 1 30.48 20.87 24.26
C MET A 1 30.24 19.37 24.12
N ALA A 2 30.34 18.86 22.88
CA ALA A 2 30.61 17.47 22.41
C ALA A 2 30.01 16.20 23.09
N HIS A 3 29.32 15.38 22.27
CA HIS A 3 28.96 13.95 22.46
C HIS A 3 30.16 13.00 22.23
N PRO A 4 30.19 11.75 22.76
CA PRO A 4 29.71 10.54 22.03
C PRO A 4 29.11 9.45 22.97
N GLY A 5 28.03 8.72 22.69
CA GLY A 5 27.89 7.70 21.65
C GLY A 5 28.00 6.28 22.26
N GLN A 6 26.88 5.55 22.42
CA GLN A 6 26.86 4.06 22.48
C GLN A 6 25.54 3.46 21.95
N ARG A 7 25.59 3.14 20.65
CA ARG A 7 25.09 1.95 19.93
C ARG A 7 23.99 1.11 20.61
N ARG A 8 22.74 1.29 20.18
CA ARG A 8 21.71 0.24 20.27
C ARG A 8 21.76 -0.56 18.97
N THR A 9 22.13 -1.83 19.05
CA THR A 9 22.04 -2.79 17.94
C THR A 9 20.58 -2.96 17.54
N PRO A 10 20.17 -2.77 16.27
CA PRO A 10 18.84 -3.15 15.84
C PRO A 10 18.73 -4.69 15.79
N PRO A 11 17.57 -5.28 16.13
CA PRO A 11 17.38 -6.71 16.02
C PRO A 11 17.55 -7.15 14.57
N ARG A 12 18.43 -8.13 14.36
CA ARG A 12 18.62 -8.83 13.08
C ARG A 12 17.27 -9.40 12.62
N PRO A 13 16.73 -9.04 11.45
CA PRO A 13 15.55 -9.73 10.93
C PRO A 13 15.96 -11.16 10.60
N ALA A 14 15.30 -12.13 11.24
CA ALA A 14 15.41 -13.53 10.92
C ALA A 14 14.86 -13.74 9.50
N ALA A 15 15.73 -14.12 8.57
CA ALA A 15 15.30 -14.63 7.28
C ALA A 15 14.72 -16.04 7.47
N ALA A 16 13.44 -16.22 7.18
CA ALA A 16 12.77 -17.48 6.81
C ALA A 16 11.30 -17.16 6.57
N GLY A 17 10.60 -17.61 5.55
CA GLY A 17 10.91 -18.56 4.50
C GLY A 17 9.70 -18.61 3.55
N ARG A 18 9.97 -19.02 2.32
CA ARG A 18 9.01 -19.25 1.25
C ARG A 18 8.00 -20.31 1.68
N GLY A 19 6.71 -19.96 1.76
CA GLY A 19 5.64 -20.91 2.06
C GLY A 19 4.27 -20.31 1.83
N ARG A 20 3.54 -20.83 0.83
CA ARG A 20 2.13 -20.52 0.60
C ARG A 20 1.31 -20.85 1.86
N ARG A 21 0.27 -20.06 2.16
CA ARG A 21 -1.14 -20.47 2.40
C ARG A 21 -1.96 -19.25 2.88
N ALA A 22 -3.22 -19.26 2.47
CA ALA A 22 -4.28 -18.31 2.80
C ALA A 22 -4.54 -18.14 4.31
N GLY A 23 -5.13 -17.01 4.68
CA GLY A 23 -5.68 -16.77 6.01
C GLY A 23 -5.37 -15.35 6.49
N GLY A 24 -6.41 -14.52 6.59
CA GLY A 24 -6.31 -13.12 6.97
C GLY A 24 -5.51 -12.89 8.25
N VAL A 25 -4.71 -11.84 8.22
CA VAL A 25 -4.07 -11.24 9.38
C VAL A 25 -4.22 -9.74 9.23
N ALA A 26 -5.26 -9.19 9.87
CA ALA A 26 -5.32 -7.77 10.18
C ALA A 26 -4.18 -7.48 11.16
N ALA A 27 -3.07 -6.95 10.65
CA ALA A 27 -1.95 -6.49 11.45
C ALA A 27 -2.00 -4.96 11.51
N ALA A 28 -2.34 -4.47 12.70
CA ALA A 28 -2.42 -3.06 13.03
C ALA A 28 -1.05 -2.35 12.90
N VAL A 29 -1.14 -1.16 12.32
CA VAL A 29 -0.21 -0.02 12.24
C VAL A 29 1.06 -0.09 13.11
N ALA A 30 2.20 -0.07 12.43
CA ALA A 30 3.44 0.48 12.96
C ALA A 30 3.87 1.67 12.07
N VAL A 31 3.63 2.89 12.55
CA VAL A 31 4.24 4.11 12.01
C VAL A 31 5.73 4.06 12.36
N ALA A 32 6.55 3.61 11.41
CA ALA A 32 8.00 3.74 11.46
C ALA A 32 8.44 4.46 10.20
N GLY A 33 8.74 5.75 10.36
CA GLY A 33 9.28 6.59 9.31
C GLY A 33 10.60 6.06 8.75
N GLY A 34 10.82 6.37 7.48
CA GLY A 34 12.09 6.17 6.79
C GLY A 34 12.18 4.85 6.02
N VAL A 35 11.48 4.76 4.89
CA VAL A 35 11.87 3.82 3.84
C VAL A 35 12.51 4.65 2.74
N VAL A 36 13.79 4.38 2.49
CA VAL A 36 14.55 4.93 1.37
C VAL A 36 13.79 4.60 0.08
N ALA A 37 13.14 5.59 -0.53
CA ALA A 37 12.59 5.44 -1.86
C ALA A 37 13.74 5.46 -2.85
N VAL A 38 14.06 4.28 -3.35
CA VAL A 38 14.82 4.12 -4.57
C VAL A 38 13.88 4.57 -5.68
N THR A 39 14.08 5.79 -6.18
CA THR A 39 13.38 6.34 -7.35
C THR A 39 13.82 5.58 -8.61
N LEU A 40 13.28 4.37 -8.80
CA LEU A 40 13.45 3.57 -10.02
C LEU A 40 12.07 3.06 -10.42
N GLY A 41 11.63 3.49 -11.61
CA GLY A 41 10.25 3.40 -12.06
C GLY A 41 9.63 2.01 -11.97
N GLY A 42 8.37 1.97 -11.53
CA GLY A 42 7.48 0.83 -11.58
C GLY A 42 7.94 -0.42 -10.82
N PHE A 43 7.06 -1.42 -10.82
CA PHE A 43 7.31 -2.80 -10.40
C PHE A 43 7.14 -3.11 -8.90
N GLY A 44 5.95 -2.79 -8.40
CA GLY A 44 5.34 -3.45 -7.26
C GLY A 44 3.85 -3.11 -7.13
N GLU A 45 3.04 -4.06 -6.68
CA GLU A 45 1.71 -3.77 -6.15
C GLU A 45 1.86 -2.96 -4.83
N PRO A 46 1.15 -1.82 -4.67
CA PRO A 46 1.17 -1.04 -3.45
C PRO A 46 0.83 -1.90 -2.24
N ARG A 47 1.53 -1.66 -1.14
CA ARG A 47 1.30 -2.32 0.13
C ARG A 47 0.68 -1.34 1.10
N VAL A 48 0.05 -1.88 2.15
CA VAL A 48 -0.42 -1.07 3.28
C VAL A 48 0.73 -0.23 3.82
N GLY A 49 0.50 1.07 3.96
CA GLY A 49 1.48 2.08 4.36
C GLY A 49 2.13 2.82 3.20
N ASP A 50 2.08 2.30 1.97
CA ASP A 50 2.64 2.97 0.80
C ASP A 50 1.78 4.19 0.43
N CYS A 51 2.43 5.29 0.03
CA CYS A 51 1.76 6.43 -0.56
C CYS A 51 1.68 6.28 -2.06
N ILE A 52 0.57 6.73 -2.62
CA ILE A 52 0.25 6.54 -4.03
C ILE A 52 -0.28 7.82 -4.64
N GLU A 53 -0.10 7.90 -5.95
CA GLU A 53 -0.81 8.82 -6.82
C GLU A 53 -1.74 8.07 -7.76
N GLN A 54 -2.77 8.76 -8.24
CA GLN A 54 -3.63 8.31 -9.32
C GLN A 54 -3.66 9.40 -10.37
N GLU A 55 -3.01 9.16 -11.51
CA GLU A 55 -2.99 10.10 -12.64
C GLU A 55 -4.21 9.92 -13.56
N ALA A 56 -4.69 8.68 -13.69
CA ALA A 56 -5.82 8.29 -14.51
C ALA A 56 -6.66 7.17 -13.85
N PRO A 57 -7.95 7.01 -14.23
CA PRO A 57 -8.74 5.87 -13.79
C PRO A 57 -8.06 4.54 -14.14
N GLY A 58 -7.98 3.61 -13.19
CA GLY A 58 -7.29 2.33 -13.40
C GLY A 58 -5.77 2.39 -13.26
N SER A 59 -5.20 3.58 -13.09
CA SER A 59 -3.79 3.75 -12.69
C SER A 59 -3.71 4.04 -11.20
N VAL A 60 -2.69 3.45 -10.60
CA VAL A 60 -2.25 3.72 -9.24
C VAL A 60 -0.75 3.58 -9.33
N ASP A 61 0.01 4.51 -8.78
CA ASP A 61 1.48 4.44 -8.78
C ASP A 61 2.01 4.78 -7.40
N THR A 62 3.03 4.05 -6.94
CA THR A 62 3.62 4.28 -5.62
C THR A 62 4.59 5.45 -5.70
N VAL A 63 4.47 6.38 -4.76
CA VAL A 63 5.30 7.57 -4.64
C VAL A 63 5.81 7.74 -3.21
N ASP A 64 6.81 8.59 -3.04
CA ASP A 64 7.23 9.06 -1.72
C ASP A 64 6.09 9.75 -0.99
N CYS A 65 5.85 9.40 0.27
CA CYS A 65 4.81 10.03 1.09
C CYS A 65 5.03 11.53 1.33
N ASP A 66 6.29 11.98 1.29
CA ASP A 66 6.64 13.40 1.42
C ASP A 66 6.60 14.14 0.06
N SER A 67 6.27 13.44 -1.03
CA SER A 67 6.10 14.05 -2.35
C SER A 67 4.83 14.88 -2.41
N SER A 68 4.89 16.01 -3.11
CA SER A 68 3.68 16.78 -3.45
C SER A 68 2.72 16.00 -4.36
N GLN A 69 3.16 14.89 -4.95
CA GLN A 69 2.34 14.01 -5.78
C GLN A 69 1.62 12.93 -4.96
N ALA A 70 1.99 12.73 -3.69
CA ALA A 70 1.29 11.79 -2.82
C ALA A 70 -0.13 12.29 -2.58
N GLN A 71 -1.11 11.53 -3.04
CA GLN A 71 -2.53 11.87 -2.89
C GLN A 71 -3.18 11.04 -1.79
N TYR A 72 -2.78 9.77 -1.69
CA TYR A 72 -3.39 8.82 -0.76
C TYR A 72 -2.36 7.87 -0.17
N ARG A 73 -2.64 7.32 1.01
CA ARG A 73 -1.94 6.21 1.64
C ARG A 73 -2.81 4.96 1.61
N VAL A 74 -2.23 3.81 1.30
CA VAL A 74 -2.92 2.52 1.33
C VAL A 74 -3.10 2.07 2.78
N VAL A 75 -4.34 1.83 3.18
CA VAL A 75 -4.69 1.31 4.52
C VAL A 75 -5.16 -0.13 4.48
N GLY A 76 -5.45 -0.64 3.29
CA GLY A 76 -5.86 -2.01 3.04
C GLY A 76 -5.78 -2.36 1.57
N THR A 77 -5.63 -3.66 1.28
CA THR A 77 -5.89 -4.23 -0.03
C THR A 77 -7.24 -4.93 0.00
N GLY A 78 -8.05 -4.68 -1.02
CA GLY A 78 -9.35 -5.30 -1.23
C GLY A 78 -9.22 -6.63 -1.98
N ALA A 79 -10.22 -6.94 -2.81
CA ALA A 79 -10.20 -8.12 -3.66
C ALA A 79 -9.20 -7.97 -4.83
N ASP A 80 -8.54 -9.07 -5.14
CA ASP A 80 -7.79 -9.28 -6.38
C ASP A 80 -8.71 -9.82 -7.48
N GLU A 81 -8.23 -9.79 -8.72
CA GLU A 81 -8.94 -10.33 -9.88
C GLU A 81 -10.31 -9.66 -10.12
N VAL A 82 -10.45 -8.37 -9.78
CA VAL A 82 -11.70 -7.61 -9.95
C VAL A 82 -11.70 -6.94 -11.31
N THR A 83 -12.76 -7.11 -12.11
CA THR A 83 -12.90 -6.35 -13.36
C THR A 83 -13.26 -4.89 -13.11
N ALA A 84 -13.00 -4.00 -14.07
CA ALA A 84 -13.39 -2.59 -13.96
C ALA A 84 -14.92 -2.41 -13.76
N GLU A 85 -15.73 -3.29 -14.35
CA GLU A 85 -17.19 -3.30 -14.23
C GLU A 85 -17.64 -3.70 -12.82
N GLU A 86 -17.09 -4.78 -12.27
CA GLU A 86 -17.38 -5.22 -10.90
C GLU A 86 -16.94 -4.19 -9.88
N PHE A 87 -15.76 -3.61 -10.07
CA PHE A 87 -15.28 -2.51 -9.23
C PHE A 87 -16.26 -1.33 -9.26
N SER A 88 -16.71 -0.91 -10.45
CA SER A 88 -17.67 0.18 -10.58
C SER A 88 -18.99 -0.11 -9.85
N ALA A 89 -19.46 -1.36 -9.90
CA ALA A 89 -20.69 -1.79 -9.25
C ALA A 89 -20.58 -1.88 -7.71
N THR A 90 -19.37 -2.11 -7.17
CA THR A 90 -19.17 -2.44 -5.74
C THR A 90 -18.24 -1.46 -4.99
N SER A 91 -17.68 -0.47 -5.67
CA SER A 91 -16.65 0.45 -5.14
C SER A 91 -16.98 1.10 -3.79
N THR A 92 -18.26 1.34 -3.51
CA THR A 92 -18.72 1.96 -2.26
C THR A 92 -18.69 1.03 -1.04
N THR A 93 -18.64 -0.29 -1.24
CA THR A 93 -18.69 -1.28 -0.15
C THR A 93 -17.38 -2.06 0.02
N LEU A 94 -16.51 -2.09 -1.00
CA LEU A 94 -15.26 -2.86 -1.00
C LEU A 94 -14.31 -2.53 0.17
N CYS A 95 -14.38 -1.30 0.70
CA CYS A 95 -13.51 -0.84 1.78
C CYS A 95 -14.20 -0.66 3.13
N ALA A 96 -15.45 -1.13 3.28
CA ALA A 96 -16.22 -0.95 4.51
C ALA A 96 -15.58 -1.57 5.77
N GLY A 97 -14.63 -2.50 5.59
CA GLY A 97 -13.86 -3.11 6.69
C GLY A 97 -12.66 -2.29 7.17
N PHE A 98 -12.34 -1.16 6.54
CA PHE A 98 -11.20 -0.31 6.88
C PHE A 98 -11.72 1.04 7.37
N GLU A 99 -11.68 1.26 8.70
CA GLU A 99 -12.30 2.43 9.35
C GLU A 99 -11.79 3.79 8.83
N THR A 100 -10.51 3.85 8.42
CA THR A 100 -9.90 5.08 7.90
C THR A 100 -9.97 5.20 6.37
N ALA A 101 -10.40 4.14 5.67
CA ALA A 101 -10.51 4.19 4.21
C ALA A 101 -11.65 5.11 3.79
N VAL A 102 -11.32 6.11 2.99
CA VAL A 102 -12.31 7.07 2.44
C VAL A 102 -12.67 6.73 1.00
N ARG A 103 -11.85 5.89 0.34
CA ARG A 103 -11.99 5.56 -1.08
C ARG A 103 -11.43 4.16 -1.37
N ALA A 104 -12.06 3.48 -2.32
CA ALA A 104 -11.49 2.34 -3.03
C ALA A 104 -10.88 2.82 -4.35
N LEU A 105 -9.66 2.42 -4.67
CA LEU A 105 -9.03 2.63 -5.96
C LEU A 105 -8.78 1.28 -6.62
N TRP A 106 -8.99 1.19 -7.92
CA TRP A 106 -8.69 -0.01 -8.69
C TRP A 106 -7.51 0.26 -9.62
N ARG A 107 -6.54 -0.67 -9.62
CA ARG A 107 -5.46 -0.71 -10.60
C ARG A 107 -5.72 -1.84 -11.57
N GLY A 108 -5.82 -1.55 -12.85
CA GLY A 108 -6.00 -2.57 -13.87
C GLY A 108 -4.76 -3.43 -14.05
N GLY A 109 -4.96 -4.75 -14.16
CA GLY A 109 -3.92 -5.70 -14.54
C GLY A 109 -3.96 -6.03 -16.03
N ASP A 110 -2.90 -6.68 -16.51
CA ASP A 110 -2.69 -6.96 -17.95
C ASP A 110 -3.76 -7.88 -18.58
N ARG A 111 -4.55 -8.57 -17.75
CA ARG A 111 -5.61 -9.51 -18.18
C ARG A 111 -7.02 -8.92 -18.10
N GLY A 112 -7.16 -7.63 -17.81
CA GLY A 112 -8.46 -6.95 -17.68
C GLY A 112 -9.08 -7.02 -16.29
N GLU A 113 -8.54 -7.87 -15.43
CA GLU A 113 -8.81 -7.91 -13.99
C GLU A 113 -7.70 -7.16 -13.25
N GLY A 114 -8.02 -6.59 -12.10
CA GLY A 114 -7.12 -5.73 -11.35
C GLY A 114 -7.29 -5.86 -9.84
N THR A 115 -6.53 -5.06 -9.12
CA THR A 115 -6.45 -5.09 -7.66
C THR A 115 -7.09 -3.84 -7.07
N VAL A 116 -7.84 -4.03 -6.00
CA VAL A 116 -8.49 -2.93 -5.25
C VAL A 116 -7.62 -2.51 -4.07
N TYR A 117 -7.44 -1.21 -3.88
CA TYR A 117 -6.72 -0.59 -2.78
C TYR A 117 -7.67 0.31 -1.99
N CYS A 118 -7.74 0.11 -0.68
CA CYS A 118 -8.47 0.95 0.25
C CYS A 118 -7.53 2.00 0.81
N VAL A 119 -7.93 3.27 0.70
CA VAL A 119 -6.98 4.38 0.85
C VAL A 119 -7.54 5.50 1.72
N GLU A 120 -6.64 6.18 2.41
CA GLU A 120 -6.87 7.42 3.17
C GLU A 120 -6.06 8.57 2.56
N PRO A 121 -6.43 9.85 2.77
CA PRO A 121 -5.59 10.98 2.37
C PRO A 121 -4.25 10.98 3.12
N VAL A 122 -3.16 11.38 2.46
CA VAL A 122 -1.83 11.55 3.11
C VAL A 122 -1.74 12.78 3.99
#